data_AF-A0A959V838-F1
#
_entry.id   AF-A0A959V838-F1
#
_cell.length_a   1.000
_cell.length_b   1.000
_cell.length_c   1.000
_cell.angle_alpha   90.00
_cell.angle_beta   90.00
_cell.angle_gamma   90.00
#
_symmetry.space_group_name_H-M   'P 1'
#
loop_
_entity.id
_entity.type
_entity.pdbx_description
1 polymer ?
#
loop_
_entity_poly.entity_id
_entity_poly.type
_entity_poly.pdbx_seq_one_letter_code
_entity_poly.pdbx_strand_id
1 'polypeptide(L)'
;MFVRKNLTFRSILVFSGGHLVWLVLWSVLVVALYEYAGAEWLSIPWVPLAVIGTAVAFYVGFKNNSAYDRLWEARKIWGAIVNDSRSWGAGVRAFVTDQFRKEPVGEEELRAAHGRLVRRHIAWSYALRG
;
A
#
# COMPACT_ATOMS: atom_id res chain seq x y z
N MET A 1 -4.02 0.60 0.93
CA MET A 1 -3.33 1.92 0.90
C MET A 1 -3.87 2.74 2.07
N PHE A 2 -3.05 3.12 3.05
CA PHE A 2 -3.50 4.02 4.12
C PHE A 2 -3.80 5.40 3.51
N VAL A 3 -5.06 5.66 3.17
CA VAL A 3 -5.54 6.93 2.59
C VAL A 3 -5.94 7.89 3.71
N ARG A 4 -5.10 8.11 4.72
CA ARG A 4 -5.32 9.19 5.69
C ARG A 4 -4.35 10.31 5.40
N LYS A 5 -4.88 11.41 4.85
CA LYS A 5 -4.11 12.61 4.48
C LYS A 5 -3.53 13.38 5.68
N ASN A 6 -4.01 13.11 6.90
CA ASN A 6 -3.62 13.83 8.11
C ASN A 6 -3.07 12.86 9.17
N LEU A 7 -1.76 12.91 9.43
CA LEU A 7 -1.14 12.27 10.58
C LEU A 7 -1.38 13.14 11.81
N THR A 8 -2.50 12.91 12.51
CA THR A 8 -2.76 13.62 13.77
C THR A 8 -1.87 13.04 14.87
N PHE A 9 -1.36 13.90 15.78
CA PHE A 9 -0.57 13.50 16.95
C PHE A 9 -1.23 12.37 17.75
N ARG A 10 -2.56 12.43 17.93
CA ARG A 10 -3.36 11.38 18.58
C ARG A 10 -3.27 10.03 17.88
N SER A 11 -3.15 10.00 16.54
CA SER A 11 -3.02 8.75 15.77
C SER A 11 -1.66 8.09 16.02
N ILE A 12 -0.61 8.88 16.14
CA ILE A 12 0.74 8.39 16.46
C ILE A 12 0.76 7.84 17.89
N LEU A 13 0.11 8.53 18.83
CA LEU A 13 -0.03 8.09 20.21
C LEU A 13 -0.86 6.81 20.36
N VAL A 14 -1.95 6.64 19.62
CA VAL A 14 -2.73 5.39 19.69
C VAL A 14 -1.97 4.21 19.06
N PHE A 15 -1.19 4.46 18.01
CA PHE A 15 -0.42 3.42 17.32
C PHE A 15 0.85 3.01 18.11
N SER A 16 1.63 3.98 18.60
CA SER A 16 2.94 3.75 19.24
C SER A 16 2.91 3.93 20.76
N GLY A 17 1.88 4.54 21.34
CA GLY A 17 1.87 4.96 22.74
C GLY A 17 1.97 3.81 23.73
N GLY A 18 1.33 2.67 23.47
CA GLY A 18 1.48 1.48 24.33
C GLY A 18 2.92 0.97 24.40
N HIS A 19 3.63 0.99 23.27
CA HIS A 19 5.04 0.62 23.21
C HIS A 19 5.91 1.62 23.99
N LEU A 20 5.65 2.91 23.82
CA LEU A 20 6.38 3.96 24.55
C LEU A 20 6.21 3.83 26.06
N VAL A 21 4.98 3.60 26.54
CA VAL A 21 4.71 3.51 27.98
C VAL A 21 5.47 2.34 28.61
N TRP A 22 5.37 1.13 28.06
CA TRP A 22 6.05 0.00 28.68
C TRP A 22 7.58 0.10 28.57
N LEU A 23 8.11 0.63 27.46
CA LEU A 23 9.55 0.83 27.28
C LEU A 23 10.11 1.85 28.28
N VAL A 24 9.37 2.94 28.53
CA VAL A 24 9.74 3.93 29.56
C VAL A 24 9.70 3.29 30.95
N LEU A 25 8.64 2.55 31.28
CA LEU A 25 8.53 1.86 32.56
C LEU A 25 9.68 0.85 32.75
N TRP A 26 10.01 0.09 31.70
CA TRP A 26 11.14 -0.84 31.71
C TRP A 26 12.48 -0.13 31.91
N SER A 27 12.71 0.98 31.18
CA SER A 27 13.94 1.77 31.33
C SER A 27 14.08 2.33 32.75
N VAL A 28 12.99 2.84 33.33
CA VAL A 28 12.99 3.36 34.70
C VAL A 28 13.27 2.24 35.71
N LEU A 29 12.66 1.07 35.53
CA LEU A 29 12.88 -0.09 36.38
C LEU A 29 14.35 -0.55 36.36
N VAL A 30 14.95 -0.69 35.16
CA VAL A 30 16.34 -1.11 35.00
C VAL A 30 17.29 -0.12 35.67
N VAL A 31 17.10 1.18 35.48
CA VAL A 31 17.92 2.22 36.11
C VAL A 31 17.74 2.22 37.63
N ALA A 32 16.52 2.06 38.14
CA ALA A 32 16.28 1.99 39.57
C ALA A 32 16.93 0.76 40.22
N LEU A 33 16.91 -0.41 39.57
CA LEU A 33 17.60 -1.61 40.05
C LEU A 33 19.13 -1.44 40.07
N TYR A 34 19.68 -0.75 39.08
CA TYR A 34 21.10 -0.44 39.03
C TYR A 34 21.51 0.47 40.21
N GLU A 35 20.81 1.59 40.40
CA GLU A 35 21.18 2.62 41.37
C GLU A 35 20.84 2.26 42.82
N TYR A 36 19.64 1.69 43.07
CA TYR A 36 19.15 1.46 44.43
C TYR A 36 19.36 0.02 44.94
N ALA A 37 19.47 -0.97 44.04
CA ALA A 37 19.64 -2.38 44.42
C ALA A 37 21.07 -2.90 44.17
N GLY A 38 21.98 -2.04 43.69
CA GLY A 38 23.38 -2.40 43.44
C GLY A 38 23.53 -3.51 42.38
N ALA A 39 22.58 -3.61 41.45
CA ALA A 39 22.55 -4.66 40.43
C ALA A 39 23.55 -4.39 39.28
N GLU A 40 24.82 -4.18 39.58
CA GLU A 40 25.88 -3.84 38.61
C GLU A 40 26.10 -4.94 37.56
N TRP A 41 25.77 -6.20 37.91
CA TRP A 41 25.80 -7.35 37.00
C TRP A 41 24.85 -7.22 35.80
N LEU A 42 23.88 -6.28 35.86
CA LEU A 42 22.95 -5.99 34.77
C LEU A 42 23.58 -5.13 33.66
N SER A 43 24.82 -4.64 33.84
CA SER A 43 25.47 -3.84 32.80
C SER A 43 25.73 -4.68 31.55
N ILE A 44 25.22 -4.21 30.41
CA ILE A 44 25.43 -4.84 29.11
C ILE A 44 26.55 -4.07 28.40
N PRO A 45 27.58 -4.75 27.88
CA PRO A 45 28.61 -4.10 27.07
C PRO A 45 28.00 -3.40 25.85
N TRP A 46 28.53 -2.21 25.52
CA TRP A 46 28.03 -1.41 24.39
C TRP A 46 28.16 -2.11 23.04
N VAL A 47 29.22 -2.89 22.83
CA VAL A 47 29.55 -3.47 21.52
C VAL A 47 28.48 -4.45 21.01
N PRO A 48 28.03 -5.47 21.76
CA PRO A 48 26.91 -6.33 21.35
C PRO A 48 25.62 -5.55 21.03
N LEU A 49 25.30 -4.51 21.82
CA LEU A 49 24.12 -3.68 21.60
C LEU A 49 24.20 -2.93 20.26
N ALA A 50 25.35 -2.32 19.98
CA ALA A 50 25.58 -1.60 18.72
C ALA A 50 25.50 -2.53 17.50
N VAL A 51 26.04 -3.76 17.62
CA VAL A 51 25.99 -4.77 16.55
C VAL A 51 24.54 -5.20 16.27
N ILE A 52 23.76 -5.50 17.31
CA ILE A 52 22.35 -5.88 17.18
C ILE A 52 21.54 -4.71 16.58
N GLY A 53 21.72 -3.50 17.09
CA GLY A 53 21.03 -2.31 16.59
C GLY A 53 21.31 -2.07 15.10
N THR A 54 22.58 -2.22 14.69
CA THR A 54 22.99 -2.10 13.29
C THR A 54 22.35 -3.17 12.42
N ALA A 55 22.38 -4.44 12.86
CA ALA A 55 21.76 -5.55 12.12
C ALA A 55 20.25 -5.35 11.93
N VAL A 56 19.53 -4.91 12.96
CA VAL A 56 18.09 -4.61 12.90
C VAL A 56 17.81 -3.43 11.96
N ALA A 57 18.62 -2.37 12.03
CA ALA A 57 18.46 -1.21 11.15
C ALA A 57 18.62 -1.59 9.67
N PHE A 58 19.65 -2.37 9.33
CA PHE A 58 19.83 -2.89 7.96
C PHE A 58 18.67 -3.78 7.52
N TYR A 59 18.26 -4.73 8.37
CA TYR A 59 17.16 -5.63 8.06
C TYR A 59 15.86 -4.87 7.77
N VAL A 60 15.51 -3.90 8.61
CA VAL A 60 14.33 -3.04 8.40
C VAL A 60 14.48 -2.22 7.13
N GLY A 61 15.67 -1.68 6.85
CA GLY A 61 15.97 -0.94 5.62
C GLY A 61 15.70 -1.76 4.37
N PHE A 62 16.25 -2.99 4.28
CA PHE A 62 16.02 -3.88 3.14
C PHE A 62 14.55 -4.29 3.00
N LYS A 63 13.90 -4.62 4.12
CA LYS A 63 12.47 -4.99 4.13
C LYS A 63 11.58 -3.85 3.68
N ASN A 64 11.86 -2.62 4.12
CA ASN A 64 11.10 -1.44 3.74
C ASN A 64 11.28 -1.11 2.26
N ASN A 65 12.51 -1.22 1.73
CA ASN A 65 12.77 -1.02 0.31
C ASN A 65 11.99 -2.03 -0.56
N SER A 66 12.05 -3.32 -0.21
CA SER A 66 11.30 -4.36 -0.93
C SER A 66 9.78 -4.14 -0.86
N ALA A 67 9.25 -3.75 0.30
CA ALA A 67 7.84 -3.44 0.45
C ALA A 67 7.41 -2.22 -0.39
N TYR A 68 8.27 -1.19 -0.45
CA TYR A 68 8.04 -0.01 -1.27
C TYR A 68 8.03 -0.35 -2.76
N ASP A 69 8.98 -1.15 -3.23
CA ASP A 69 9.06 -1.58 -4.62
C ASP A 69 7.80 -2.34 -5.05
N ARG A 70 7.29 -3.24 -4.20
CA ARG A 70 6.04 -3.97 -4.44
C ARG A 70 4.82 -3.05 -4.50
N LEU A 71 4.74 -2.07 -3.60
CA LEU A 71 3.67 -1.06 -3.62
C LEU A 71 3.74 -0.22 -4.90
N TRP A 72 4.94 0.14 -5.34
CA TRP A 72 5.16 0.89 -6.56
C TRP A 72 4.84 0.08 -7.80
N GLU A 73 5.20 -1.20 -7.84
CA GLU A 73 4.84 -2.14 -8.90
C GLU A 73 3.33 -2.27 -9.07
N ALA A 74 2.60 -2.50 -7.96
CA ALA A 74 1.14 -2.55 -7.98
C ALA A 74 0.53 -1.24 -8.52
N ARG A 75 1.09 -0.08 -8.15
CA ARG A 75 0.67 1.23 -8.68
C ARG A 75 0.91 1.35 -10.18
N LYS A 76 2.06 0.90 -10.69
CA LYS A 76 2.38 0.91 -12.12
C LYS A 76 1.40 0.04 -12.91
N ILE A 77 1.14 -1.18 -12.44
CA ILE A 77 0.20 -2.11 -13.07
C ILE A 77 -1.21 -1.50 -13.11
N TRP A 78 -1.69 -0.96 -11.99
CA TRP A 78 -3.00 -0.29 -11.97
C TRP A 78 -3.06 0.92 -12.91
N GLY A 79 -1.98 1.70 -12.99
CA GLY A 79 -1.85 2.80 -13.94
C GLY A 79 -1.91 2.35 -15.41
N ALA A 80 -1.25 1.24 -15.75
CA ALA A 80 -1.31 0.64 -17.07
C ALA A 80 -2.74 0.20 -17.41
N ILE A 81 -3.40 -0.52 -16.50
CA ILE A 81 -4.81 -0.95 -16.66
C ILE A 81 -5.72 0.25 -16.95
N VAL A 82 -5.55 1.36 -16.24
CA VAL A 82 -6.35 2.58 -16.46
C VAL A 82 -6.13 3.16 -17.86
N ASN A 83 -4.89 3.18 -18.35
CA ASN A 83 -4.59 3.67 -19.69
C ASN A 83 -5.14 2.73 -20.77
N ASP A 84 -4.92 1.42 -20.62
CA ASP A 84 -5.44 0.41 -21.54
C ASP A 84 -6.97 0.42 -21.58
N SER A 85 -7.62 0.64 -20.45
CA SER A 85 -9.08 0.81 -20.36
C SER A 85 -9.60 1.97 -21.19
N ARG A 86 -8.87 3.10 -21.22
CA ARG A 86 -9.24 4.27 -22.04
C ARG A 86 -9.05 3.99 -23.52
N SER A 87 -7.91 3.41 -23.89
CA SER A 87 -7.61 2.99 -25.27
C SER A 87 -8.65 1.99 -25.77
N TRP A 88 -9.02 1.02 -24.94
CA TRP A 88 -10.07 0.05 -25.23
C TRP A 88 -11.42 0.72 -25.43
N GLY A 89 -11.82 1.66 -24.57
CA GLY A 89 -13.06 2.41 -24.72
C GLY A 89 -13.11 3.25 -26.01
N ALA A 90 -12.00 3.88 -26.37
CA ALA A 90 -11.86 4.58 -27.65
C ALA A 90 -11.96 3.61 -28.84
N GLY A 91 -11.31 2.45 -28.75
CA GLY A 91 -11.37 1.38 -29.75
C GLY A 91 -12.79 0.83 -29.96
N VAL A 92 -13.56 0.62 -28.88
CA VAL A 92 -14.97 0.21 -28.98
C VAL A 92 -15.77 1.21 -29.82
N ARG A 93 -15.59 2.51 -29.58
CA ARG A 93 -16.32 3.54 -30.33
C ARG A 93 -15.86 3.64 -31.79
N ALA A 94 -14.55 3.47 -32.04
CA ALA A 94 -13.97 3.62 -33.37
C ALA A 94 -14.22 2.41 -34.28
N PHE A 95 -14.19 1.20 -33.75
CA PHE A 95 -14.22 -0.04 -34.54
C PHE A 95 -15.58 -0.76 -34.54
N VAL A 96 -16.41 -0.58 -33.50
CA VAL A 96 -17.75 -1.17 -33.50
C VAL A 96 -18.70 -0.22 -34.23
N THR A 97 -18.65 -0.25 -35.56
CA THR A 97 -19.45 0.57 -36.46
C THR A 97 -20.21 -0.28 -37.47
N ASP A 98 -21.04 0.36 -38.27
CA ASP A 98 -21.85 -0.29 -39.30
C ASP A 98 -21.23 -0.20 -40.72
N GLN A 99 -20.00 0.33 -40.81
CA GLN A 99 -19.38 0.71 -42.09
C GLN A 99 -19.19 -0.45 -43.08
N PHE A 100 -19.07 -1.69 -42.60
CA PHE A 100 -18.82 -2.88 -43.43
C PHE A 100 -19.96 -3.90 -43.39
N ARG A 101 -21.14 -3.52 -42.86
CA ARG A 101 -22.27 -4.42 -42.74
C ARG A 101 -23.12 -4.40 -44.01
N LYS A 102 -23.64 -5.57 -44.42
CA LYS A 102 -24.54 -5.69 -45.59
C LYS A 102 -25.94 -5.13 -45.31
N GLU A 103 -26.39 -5.25 -44.07
CA GLU A 103 -27.68 -4.75 -43.59
C GLU A 103 -27.43 -3.66 -42.56
N PRO A 104 -27.88 -2.42 -42.79
CA PRO A 104 -27.56 -1.32 -41.89
C PRO A 104 -28.27 -1.46 -40.54
N VAL A 105 -27.57 -1.13 -39.47
CA VAL A 105 -28.06 -1.16 -38.09
C VAL A 105 -28.39 0.24 -37.59
N GLY A 106 -29.52 0.34 -36.88
CA GLY A 106 -29.94 1.60 -36.25
C GLY A 106 -28.93 2.09 -35.20
N GLU A 107 -28.75 3.41 -35.12
CA GLU A 107 -27.81 4.03 -34.17
C GLU A 107 -28.06 3.61 -32.71
N GLU A 108 -29.32 3.36 -32.32
CA GLU A 108 -29.66 2.91 -30.96
C GLU A 108 -29.05 1.55 -30.64
N GLU A 109 -29.04 0.62 -31.59
CA GLU A 109 -28.49 -0.72 -31.38
C GLU A 109 -26.96 -0.68 -31.27
N LEU A 110 -26.30 0.16 -32.08
CA LEU A 110 -24.86 0.42 -31.97
C LEU A 110 -24.50 1.04 -30.60
N ARG A 111 -25.25 2.05 -30.16
CA ARG A 111 -25.07 2.67 -28.83
C ARG A 111 -25.31 1.66 -27.71
N ALA A 112 -26.31 0.79 -27.85
CA ALA A 112 -26.57 -0.27 -26.89
C ALA A 112 -25.40 -1.28 -26.85
N ALA A 113 -24.82 -1.63 -27.99
CA ALA A 113 -23.64 -2.50 -28.06
C ALA A 113 -22.41 -1.88 -27.39
N HIS A 114 -22.10 -0.60 -27.68
CA HIS A 114 -21.03 0.15 -27.00
C HIS A 114 -21.26 0.17 -25.48
N GLY A 115 -22.48 0.51 -25.05
CA GLY A 115 -22.84 0.56 -23.64
C GLY A 115 -22.70 -0.78 -22.92
N ARG A 116 -23.09 -1.89 -23.57
CA ARG A 116 -22.91 -3.25 -23.01
C ARG A 116 -21.43 -3.58 -22.83
N LEU A 117 -20.60 -3.31 -23.83
CA LEU A 117 -19.16 -3.56 -23.75
C LEU A 117 -18.56 -2.75 -22.60
N VAL A 118 -18.81 -1.43 -22.56
CA VAL A 118 -18.21 -0.54 -21.55
C VAL A 118 -18.60 -0.97 -20.13
N ARG A 119 -19.87 -1.32 -19.90
CA ARG A 119 -20.33 -1.81 -18.59
C ARG A 119 -19.65 -3.12 -18.18
N ARG A 120 -19.40 -4.04 -19.12
CA ARG A 120 -18.66 -5.28 -18.84
C ARG A 120 -17.21 -5.00 -18.44
N HIS A 121 -16.55 -4.05 -19.13
CA HIS A 121 -15.19 -3.65 -18.78
C HIS A 121 -15.11 -2.99 -17.41
N ILE A 122 -16.08 -2.14 -17.08
CA ILE A 122 -16.22 -1.56 -15.73
C ILE A 122 -16.43 -2.67 -14.70
N ALA A 123 -17.33 -3.63 -14.96
CA ALA A 123 -17.57 -4.75 -14.06
C ALA A 123 -16.30 -5.58 -13.83
N TRP A 124 -15.49 -5.81 -14.86
CA TRP A 124 -14.18 -6.46 -14.72
C TRP A 124 -13.22 -5.64 -13.83
N SER A 125 -13.17 -4.31 -13.98
CA SER A 125 -12.35 -3.46 -13.13
C SER A 125 -12.80 -3.48 -11.66
N TYR A 126 -14.09 -3.61 -11.39
CA TYR A 126 -14.62 -3.80 -10.03
C TYR A 126 -14.30 -5.18 -9.49
N ALA A 127 -14.41 -6.23 -10.30
CA ALA A 127 -14.05 -7.60 -9.91
C ALA A 127 -12.55 -7.73 -9.60
N LEU A 128 -11.69 -7.04 -10.35
CA LEU A 128 -10.24 -7.04 -10.12
C LEU A 128 -9.83 -6.29 -8.85
N ARG A 129 -10.65 -5.33 -8.40
CA ARG A 129 -10.39 -4.54 -7.19
C ARG A 129 -10.73 -5.31 -5.90
N GLY A 130 -11.70 -6.22 -5.97
CA GLY A 130 -12.17 -7.03 -4.83
C GLY A 130 -11.22 -8.16 -4.49
#